data_AF-A0A1L0A6Q6-F1
#
_entry.id   AF-A0A1L0A6Q6-F1
#
_cell.length_a   1.000
_cell.length_b   1.000
_cell.length_c   1.000
_cell.angle_alpha   90.00
_cell.angle_beta   90.00
_cell.angle_gamma   90.00
#
_symmetry.space_group_name_H-M   'P 1'
#
loop_
_entity.id
_entity.type
_entity.pdbx_description
1 polymer ?
#
loop_
_entity_poly.entity_id
_entity_poly.type
_entity_poly.pdbx_seq_one_letter_code
_entity_poly.pdbx_strand_id
1 'polypeptide(L)'
;MYFRSGTVIDKEAVGLALGLADDQIYEPSQVKKIALKVFAQTFVLTQLIAVILLVIACFGLFLSANGLELARKADLYILCSLGYSKAELFVHMLMQWCLLAVGCVLLSWPIAMILARALVSQALPASFGWSMPLMFNVGSFAVSSIFGLLFLLPALGIPLFKLNLRSSR
;
A
#
# COMPACT_ATOMS: atom_id res chain seq x y z
N MET A 1 12.14 -31.78 -31.56
CA MET A 1 10.82 -32.22 -32.06
C MET A 1 9.87 -31.05 -31.88
N TYR A 2 9.43 -30.40 -32.97
CA TYR A 2 8.51 -29.25 -32.88
C TYR A 2 7.06 -29.78 -32.85
N PHE A 3 6.41 -29.73 -31.69
CA PHE A 3 5.01 -30.14 -31.56
C PHE A 3 4.10 -29.04 -32.14
N ARG A 4 3.24 -29.42 -33.09
CA ARG A 4 2.28 -28.52 -33.75
C ARG A 4 1.26 -28.03 -32.72
N SER A 5 1.10 -26.71 -32.61
CA SER A 5 0.13 -26.08 -31.70
C SER A 5 -1.29 -26.45 -32.14
N GLY A 6 -1.96 -27.35 -31.40
CA GLY A 6 -3.32 -27.81 -31.70
C GLY A 6 -3.64 -29.28 -31.38
N THR A 7 -2.64 -30.12 -31.12
CA THR A 7 -2.87 -31.50 -30.66
C THR A 7 -2.87 -31.56 -29.13
N VAL A 8 -3.92 -32.13 -28.52
CA VAL A 8 -3.93 -32.46 -27.10
C VAL A 8 -2.84 -33.51 -26.90
N ILE A 9 -1.71 -33.09 -26.35
CA ILE A 9 -0.56 -33.95 -26.11
C ILE A 9 -0.89 -34.79 -24.88
N ASP A 10 -1.38 -36.01 -25.08
CA ASP A 10 -1.61 -36.96 -24.00
C ASP A 10 -0.28 -37.42 -23.42
N LYS A 11 -0.16 -37.37 -22.08
CA LYS A 11 1.09 -37.74 -21.36
C LYS A 11 1.55 -39.15 -21.73
N GLU A 12 0.59 -40.05 -21.90
CA GLU A 12 0.82 -41.45 -22.29
C GLU A 12 1.42 -41.57 -23.70
N ALA A 13 0.99 -40.75 -24.65
CA ALA A 13 1.49 -40.78 -26.02
C ALA A 13 2.94 -40.26 -26.12
N VAL A 14 3.32 -39.30 -25.27
CA VAL A 14 4.70 -38.76 -25.21
C VAL A 14 5.64 -39.72 -24.48
N GLY A 15 5.18 -40.35 -23.39
CA GLY A 15 5.97 -41.34 -22.66
C GLY A 15 6.32 -42.55 -23.53
N LEU A 16 5.35 -43.03 -24.31
CA LEU A 16 5.55 -44.19 -25.20
C LEU A 16 6.45 -43.84 -26.41
N ALA A 17 6.35 -42.62 -26.95
CA ALA A 17 7.17 -42.18 -28.09
C ALA A 17 8.64 -41.87 -27.74
N LEU A 18 8.92 -41.49 -26.49
CA LEU A 18 10.26 -41.09 -26.03
C LEU A 18 10.91 -42.10 -25.07
N GLY A 19 10.22 -43.19 -24.71
CA GLY A 19 10.72 -44.20 -23.77
C GLY A 19 10.93 -43.66 -22.35
N LEU A 20 10.23 -42.59 -22.00
CA LEU A 20 10.34 -41.91 -20.70
C LEU A 20 9.34 -42.52 -19.73
N ALA A 21 9.79 -42.81 -18.50
CA ALA A 21 8.91 -43.20 -17.42
C ALA A 21 8.02 -42.02 -17.00
N ASP A 22 6.81 -42.31 -16.51
CA ASP A 22 5.78 -41.31 -16.18
C ASP A 22 6.24 -40.31 -15.08
N ASP A 23 7.24 -40.69 -14.28
CA ASP A 23 7.90 -39.85 -13.28
C ASP A 23 8.80 -38.76 -13.88
N GLN A 24 9.19 -38.87 -15.15
CA GLN A 24 10.03 -37.90 -15.86
C GLN A 24 9.22 -36.88 -16.68
N ILE A 25 7.90 -37.04 -16.78
CA ILE A 25 7.03 -36.19 -17.61
C ILE A 25 6.28 -35.20 -16.71
N TYR A 26 6.86 -34.01 -16.55
CA TYR A 26 6.21 -32.91 -15.82
C TYR A 26 5.34 -32.05 -16.74
N GLU A 27 4.07 -31.90 -16.38
CA GLU A 27 3.19 -30.96 -17.05
C GLU A 27 3.53 -29.52 -16.62
N PRO A 28 3.78 -28.59 -17.57
CA PRO A 28 4.11 -27.20 -17.23
C PRO A 28 3.05 -26.51 -16.34
N SER A 29 1.78 -26.91 -16.48
CA SER A 29 0.66 -26.41 -15.68
C SER A 29 0.81 -26.78 -14.19
N GLN A 30 1.28 -27.99 -13.89
CA GLN A 30 1.45 -28.52 -12.54
C GLN A 30 2.62 -27.84 -11.84
N VAL A 31 3.76 -27.67 -12.53
CA VAL A 31 4.93 -26.95 -12.00
C VAL A 31 4.59 -25.49 -11.71
N LYS A 32 3.89 -24.81 -12.63
CA LYS A 32 3.42 -23.44 -12.45
C LYS A 32 2.49 -23.32 -11.23
N LYS A 33 1.58 -24.26 -11.04
CA LYS A 33 0.64 -24.26 -9.90
C LYS A 33 1.38 -24.38 -8.57
N ILE A 34 2.38 -25.26 -8.48
CA ILE A 34 3.20 -25.41 -7.27
C ILE A 34 4.01 -24.14 -7.00
N ALA A 35 4.67 -23.59 -8.03
CA ALA A 35 5.45 -22.36 -7.92
C ALA A 35 4.59 -21.17 -7.43
N LEU A 36 3.42 -20.95 -8.04
CA LEU A 36 2.51 -19.87 -7.62
C LEU A 36 2.00 -20.05 -6.19
N LYS A 37 1.78 -21.30 -5.73
CA LYS A 37 1.37 -21.56 -4.35
C LYS A 37 2.44 -21.15 -3.35
N VAL A 38 3.71 -21.48 -3.62
CA VAL A 38 4.84 -21.09 -2.76
C VAL A 38 5.02 -19.58 -2.77
N PHE A 39 4.99 -18.94 -3.94
CA PHE A 39 5.07 -17.48 -4.05
C PHE A 39 3.93 -16.78 -3.31
N ALA A 40 2.70 -17.29 -3.41
CA ALA A 40 1.56 -16.72 -2.71
C ALA A 40 1.77 -16.68 -1.19
N GLN A 41 2.37 -17.71 -0.60
CA GLN A 41 2.69 -17.73 0.83
C GLN A 41 3.67 -16.62 1.21
N THR A 42 4.73 -16.41 0.43
CA THR A 42 5.70 -15.34 0.68
C THR A 42 5.10 -13.95 0.44
N PHE A 43 4.27 -13.77 -0.60
CA PHE A 43 3.60 -12.50 -0.86
C PHE A 43 2.64 -12.11 0.25
N VAL A 44 1.94 -13.07 0.88
CA VAL A 44 1.09 -12.82 2.04
C VAL A 44 1.91 -12.28 3.22
N LEU A 45 3.10 -12.83 3.46
CA LEU A 45 3.97 -12.34 4.53
C LEU A 45 4.39 -10.88 4.30
N THR A 46 4.80 -10.53 3.07
CA THR A 46 5.14 -9.14 2.73
C THR A 46 3.93 -8.21 2.87
N GLN A 47 2.73 -8.67 2.52
CA GLN A 47 1.50 -7.91 2.73
C GLN A 47 1.22 -7.66 4.22
N LEU A 48 1.45 -8.64 5.09
CA LEU A 48 1.36 -8.43 6.54
C LEU A 48 2.33 -7.34 7.02
N ILE A 49 3.59 -7.38 6.56
CA ILE A 49 4.58 -6.35 6.90
C ILE A 49 4.10 -4.97 6.44
N ALA A 50 3.55 -4.86 5.23
CA ALA A 50 3.00 -3.59 4.73
C ALA A 50 1.85 -3.07 5.59
N VAL A 51 0.95 -3.95 6.05
CA VAL A 51 -0.14 -3.57 6.98
C VAL A 51 0.42 -3.10 8.32
N ILE A 52 1.43 -3.78 8.86
CA ILE A 52 2.08 -3.37 10.12
C ILE A 52 2.72 -1.99 9.96
N LEU A 53 3.41 -1.73 8.84
CA LEU A 53 3.99 -0.42 8.55
C LEU A 53 2.92 0.68 8.49
N LEU A 54 1.76 0.38 7.90
CA LEU A 54 0.64 1.32 7.86
C LEU A 54 0.12 1.64 9.28
N VAL A 55 0.01 0.64 10.15
CA VAL A 55 -0.40 0.83 11.55
C VAL A 55 0.60 1.72 12.30
N ILE A 56 1.89 1.46 12.14
CA ILE A 56 2.97 2.26 12.76
C ILE A 56 2.89 3.71 12.26
N ALA A 57 2.71 3.93 10.96
CA ALA A 57 2.58 5.26 10.38
C ALA A 57 1.35 6.00 10.94
N CYS A 58 0.20 5.32 11.08
CA CYS A 58 -1.00 5.89 11.67
C CYS A 58 -0.77 6.31 13.14
N PHE A 59 -0.08 5.48 13.93
CA PHE A 59 0.29 5.81 15.30
C PHE A 59 1.24 7.00 15.38
N GLY A 60 2.25 7.05 14.51
CA GLY A 60 3.19 8.17 14.44
C GLY A 60 2.49 9.49 14.12
N LEU A 61 1.53 9.47 13.19
CA LEU A 61 0.72 10.65 12.85
C LEU A 61 -0.22 11.06 13.98
N PHE A 62 -0.87 10.10 14.65
CA PHE A 62 -1.68 10.37 15.83
C PHE A 62 -0.85 11.05 16.92
N LEU A 63 0.32 10.49 17.26
CA LEU A 63 1.21 11.05 18.28
C LEU A 63 1.70 12.45 17.89
N SER A 64 2.09 12.65 16.63
CA SER A 64 2.54 13.94 16.12
C SER A 64 1.42 14.99 16.20
N ALA A 65 0.19 14.63 15.79
CA ALA A 65 -0.97 15.51 15.86
C ALA A 65 -1.33 15.87 17.31
N ASN A 66 -1.36 14.90 18.22
CA ASN A 66 -1.56 15.15 19.65
C ASN A 66 -0.46 16.07 20.22
N GLY A 67 0.80 15.83 19.87
CA GLY A 67 1.92 16.64 20.33
C GLY A 67 1.82 18.10 19.86
N LEU A 68 1.52 18.30 18.57
CA LEU A 68 1.27 19.62 17.98
C LEU A 68 0.11 20.35 18.66
N GLU A 69 -0.97 19.62 18.96
CA GLU A 69 -2.11 20.17 19.67
C GLU A 69 -1.73 20.63 21.08
N LEU A 70 -1.04 19.78 21.85
CA LEU A 70 -0.56 20.12 23.19
C LEU A 70 0.33 21.36 23.20
N ALA A 71 1.25 21.46 22.23
CA ALA A 71 2.15 22.60 22.10
C ALA A 71 1.40 23.91 21.77
N ARG A 72 0.33 23.84 20.97
CA ARG A 72 -0.44 25.01 20.53
C ARG A 72 -1.54 25.43 21.50
N LYS A 73 -1.81 24.68 22.57
CA LYS A 73 -2.92 24.98 23.50
C LYS A 73 -2.91 26.42 24.02
N ALA A 74 -1.74 26.91 24.46
CA ALA A 74 -1.62 28.28 24.96
C ALA A 74 -2.00 29.32 23.90
N ASP A 75 -1.50 29.15 22.68
CA ASP A 75 -1.78 30.05 21.55
C ASP A 75 -3.28 30.02 21.16
N LEU A 76 -3.93 28.86 21.21
CA LEU A 76 -5.36 28.72 20.92
C LEU A 76 -6.23 29.46 21.96
N TYR A 77 -5.83 29.48 23.23
CA TYR A 77 -6.54 30.25 24.27
C TYR A 77 -6.42 31.77 24.06
N ILE A 78 -5.27 32.24 23.56
CA ILE A 78 -5.09 33.64 23.17
C ILE A 78 -6.02 33.97 21.99
N LEU A 79 -6.12 33.11 20.97
CA LEU A 79 -7.06 33.34 19.88
C LEU A 79 -8.52 33.39 20.35
N CYS A 80 -8.90 32.54 21.30
CA CYS A 80 -10.25 32.57 21.88
C CYS A 80 -10.54 33.88 22.61
N SER A 81 -9.55 34.52 23.24
CA SER A 81 -9.76 35.81 23.91
C SER A 81 -9.90 36.98 22.93
N LEU A 82 -9.46 36.82 21.67
CA LEU A 82 -9.71 37.75 20.57
C LEU A 82 -11.11 37.60 19.94
N GLY A 83 -11.96 36.71 20.46
CA GLY A 83 -13.35 36.55 20.02
C GLY A 83 -13.59 35.44 18.98
N TYR A 84 -12.56 34.66 18.65
CA TYR A 84 -12.72 33.50 17.75
C TYR A 84 -13.52 32.38 18.40
N SER A 85 -14.43 31.75 17.64
CA SER A 85 -15.16 30.58 18.12
C SER A 85 -14.28 29.33 18.09
N LYS A 86 -14.40 28.47 19.10
CA LYS A 86 -13.68 27.19 19.18
C LYS A 86 -14.00 26.27 17.99
N ALA A 87 -15.21 26.37 17.44
CA ALA A 87 -15.63 25.63 16.26
C ALA A 87 -14.90 26.11 14.99
N GLU A 88 -14.66 27.41 14.86
CA GLU A 88 -13.91 27.97 13.72
C GLU A 88 -12.45 27.53 13.77
N LEU A 89 -11.81 27.57 14.95
CA LEU A 89 -10.45 27.06 15.15
C LEU A 89 -10.34 25.58 14.76
N PHE A 90 -11.33 24.76 15.14
CA PHE A 90 -11.37 23.35 14.78
C PHE A 90 -11.45 23.14 13.26
N VAL A 91 -12.32 23.89 12.57
CA VAL A 91 -12.46 23.80 11.11
C VAL A 91 -11.17 24.23 10.40
N HIS A 92 -10.53 25.31 10.84
CA HIS A 92 -9.24 25.75 10.28
C HIS A 92 -8.15 24.69 10.44
N MET A 93 -8.06 24.07 11.62
CA MET A 93 -7.09 23.02 11.89
C MET A 93 -7.36 21.77 11.05
N LEU A 94 -8.62 21.34 10.95
CA LEU A 94 -9.02 20.22 10.09
C LEU A 94 -8.66 20.48 8.62
N MET A 95 -8.91 21.69 8.13
CA MET A 95 -8.60 22.10 6.77
C MET A 95 -7.09 22.07 6.50
N GLN A 96 -6.27 22.58 7.43
CA GLN A 96 -4.81 22.51 7.31
C GLN A 96 -4.31 21.06 7.21
N TRP A 97 -4.82 20.16 8.06
CA TRP A 97 -4.46 18.75 8.00
C TRP A 97 -4.93 18.05 6.73
N CYS A 98 -6.14 18.38 6.24
CA CYS A 98 -6.63 17.88 4.95
C CYS A 98 -5.73 18.32 3.79
N LEU A 99 -5.34 19.60 3.74
CA LEU A 99 -4.44 20.11 2.70
C LEU A 99 -3.08 19.38 2.72
N LEU A 100 -2.51 19.18 3.91
CA LEU A 100 -1.26 18.43 4.06
C LEU A 100 -1.42 16.97 3.61
N ALA A 101 -2.51 16.31 3.97
CA ALA A 101 -2.78 14.93 3.58
C ALA A 101 -2.93 14.79 2.05
N VAL A 102 -3.67 15.68 1.40
CA VAL A 102 -3.81 15.72 -0.06
C VAL A 102 -2.46 15.96 -0.73
N GLY A 103 -1.67 16.92 -0.23
CA GLY A 103 -0.32 17.17 -0.74
C GLY A 103 0.59 15.94 -0.63
N CYS A 104 0.52 15.22 0.49
CA CYS A 104 1.30 14.00 0.70
C CYS A 104 0.89 12.89 -0.26
N VAL A 105 -0.43 12.69 -0.48
CA VAL A 105 -0.95 11.73 -1.46
C VAL A 105 -0.47 12.06 -2.87
N LEU A 106 -0.55 13.33 -3.28
CA LEU A 106 -0.07 13.77 -4.60
C LEU A 106 1.42 13.50 -4.80
N LEU A 107 2.23 13.74 -3.77
CA LEU A 107 3.67 13.45 -3.80
C LEU A 107 3.99 11.95 -3.73
N SER A 108 3.13 11.13 -3.13
CA SER A 108 3.36 9.69 -3.02
C SER A 108 3.38 8.99 -4.39
N TRP A 109 2.58 9.45 -5.36
CA TRP A 109 2.48 8.84 -6.68
C TRP A 109 3.80 8.88 -7.47
N PRO A 110 4.45 10.04 -7.68
CA PRO A 110 5.73 10.09 -8.38
C PRO A 110 6.82 9.34 -7.60
N ILE A 111 6.84 9.43 -6.27
CA ILE A 111 7.81 8.72 -5.43
C ILE A 111 7.68 7.20 -5.62
N ALA A 112 6.46 6.67 -5.54
CA ALA A 112 6.17 5.26 -5.75
C ALA A 112 6.55 4.80 -7.17
N MET A 113 6.31 5.63 -8.19
CA MET A 113 6.68 5.32 -9.57
C MET A 113 8.20 5.27 -9.77
N ILE A 114 8.95 6.21 -9.19
CA ILE A 114 10.41 6.21 -9.22
C ILE A 114 10.94 4.93 -8.55
N LEU A 115 10.41 4.58 -7.38
CA LEU A 115 10.80 3.37 -6.66
C LEU A 115 10.47 2.10 -7.44
N ALA A 116 9.27 2.00 -8.02
CA ALA A 116 8.85 0.86 -8.83
C ALA A 116 9.74 0.68 -10.06
N ARG A 117 10.11 1.78 -10.74
CA ARG A 117 11.07 1.74 -11.85
C ARG A 117 12.42 1.22 -11.40
N ALA A 118 12.95 1.72 -10.29
CA ALA A 118 14.24 1.27 -9.75
C ALA A 118 14.23 -0.24 -9.40
N LEU A 119 13.12 -0.73 -8.81
CA LEU A 119 12.96 -2.15 -8.52
C LEU A 119 12.95 -3.00 -9.80
N VAL A 120 12.20 -2.59 -10.82
CA VAL A 120 12.04 -3.35 -12.06
C VAL A 120 13.27 -3.30 -12.95
N SER A 121 13.99 -2.16 -12.99
CA SER A 121 15.14 -1.96 -13.87
C SER A 121 16.46 -2.41 -13.26
N GLN A 122 16.60 -2.40 -11.92
CA GLN A 122 17.86 -2.72 -11.25
C GLN A 122 17.74 -3.94 -10.34
N ALA A 123 16.78 -3.95 -9.41
CA ALA A 123 16.68 -5.01 -8.42
C ALA A 123 16.26 -6.36 -9.03
N LEU A 124 15.23 -6.36 -9.90
CA LEU A 124 14.72 -7.58 -10.51
C LEU A 124 15.74 -8.28 -11.43
N PRO A 125 16.45 -7.54 -12.32
CA PRO A 125 17.53 -8.14 -13.10
C PRO A 125 18.70 -8.62 -12.24
N ALA A 126 19.04 -7.91 -11.16
CA ALA A 126 20.13 -8.32 -10.27
C ALA A 126 19.82 -9.62 -9.48
N SER A 127 18.57 -9.82 -9.05
CA SER A 127 18.18 -11.00 -8.28
C SER A 127 17.77 -12.18 -9.16
N PHE A 128 17.15 -11.93 -10.32
CA PHE A 128 16.52 -12.97 -11.13
C PHE A 128 17.05 -13.07 -12.57
N GLY A 129 17.80 -12.08 -13.07
CA GLY A 129 18.36 -12.07 -14.42
C GLY A 129 17.41 -11.58 -15.53
N TRP A 130 16.21 -11.10 -15.18
CA TRP A 130 15.21 -10.61 -16.14
C TRP A 130 14.42 -9.42 -15.57
N SER A 131 13.77 -8.67 -16.45
CA SER A 131 12.92 -7.52 -16.11
C SER A 131 11.49 -7.71 -16.65
N MET A 132 10.55 -6.95 -16.11
CA MET A 132 9.15 -6.92 -16.53
C MET A 132 8.75 -5.55 -17.05
N PRO A 133 7.78 -5.44 -17.97
CA PRO A 133 7.21 -4.14 -18.32
C PRO A 133 6.43 -3.56 -17.13
N LEU A 134 6.69 -2.29 -16.83
CA LEU A 134 5.99 -1.59 -15.75
C LEU A 134 4.62 -1.12 -16.24
N MET A 135 3.55 -1.71 -15.72
CA MET A 135 2.18 -1.33 -16.06
C MET A 135 1.65 -0.29 -15.06
N PHE A 136 1.41 0.93 -15.54
CA PHE A 136 0.82 1.99 -14.72
C PHE A 136 -0.70 1.94 -14.81
N ASN A 137 -1.35 1.64 -13.67
CA ASN A 137 -2.80 1.66 -13.54
C ASN A 137 -3.22 2.79 -12.58
N VAL A 138 -3.78 3.85 -13.15
CA VAL A 138 -4.29 5.02 -12.39
C VAL A 138 -5.36 4.62 -11.38
N GLY A 139 -6.21 3.64 -11.72
CA GLY A 139 -7.28 3.17 -10.85
C GLY A 139 -6.75 2.55 -9.56
N SER A 140 -5.70 1.73 -9.63
CA SER A 140 -5.07 1.14 -8.45
C SER A 140 -4.47 2.20 -7.52
N PHE A 141 -3.78 3.19 -8.08
CA PHE A 141 -3.21 4.30 -7.31
C PHE A 141 -4.30 5.16 -6.64
N ALA A 142 -5.39 5.45 -7.36
CA ALA A 142 -6.53 6.19 -6.82
C ALA A 142 -7.18 5.45 -5.64
N VAL A 143 -7.45 4.15 -5.79
CA VAL A 143 -8.05 3.33 -4.73
C VAL A 143 -7.14 3.29 -3.50
N SER A 144 -5.83 3.04 -3.65
CA SER A 144 -4.89 3.05 -2.53
C SER A 144 -4.80 4.41 -1.84
N SER A 145 -4.89 5.51 -2.60
CA SER A 145 -4.90 6.87 -2.05
C SER A 145 -6.14 7.15 -1.20
N ILE A 146 -7.32 6.72 -1.68
CA ILE A 146 -8.58 6.85 -0.93
C ILE A 146 -8.52 6.04 0.37
N PHE A 147 -8.06 4.79 0.31
CA PHE A 147 -7.86 3.98 1.52
C PHE A 147 -6.89 4.65 2.49
N GLY A 148 -5.75 5.17 2.02
CA GLY A 148 -4.80 5.89 2.86
C GLY A 148 -5.44 7.10 3.55
N LEU A 149 -6.17 7.94 2.82
CA LEU A 149 -6.92 9.06 3.38
C LEU A 149 -7.95 8.60 4.41
N LEU A 150 -8.70 7.53 4.13
CA LEU A 150 -9.72 7.00 5.04
C LEU A 150 -9.11 6.49 6.35
N PHE A 151 -7.93 5.86 6.31
CA PHE A 151 -7.19 5.44 7.50
C PHE A 151 -6.64 6.62 8.31
N LEU A 152 -6.34 7.75 7.66
CA LEU A 152 -5.83 8.96 8.31
C LEU A 152 -6.92 9.76 9.03
N LEU A 153 -8.14 9.76 8.52
CA LEU A 153 -9.27 10.48 9.13
C LEU A 153 -9.48 10.17 10.63
N PRO A 154 -9.54 8.91 11.09
CA PRO A 154 -9.68 8.62 12.52
C PRO A 154 -8.44 9.01 13.33
N ALA A 155 -7.22 8.84 12.77
CA ALA A 155 -5.98 9.22 13.43
C ALA A 155 -5.90 10.73 13.73
N LEU A 156 -6.46 11.56 12.83
CA LEU A 156 -6.51 13.01 13.00
C LEU A 156 -7.78 13.46 13.74
N GLY A 157 -8.93 12.83 13.50
CA GLY A 157 -10.19 13.22 14.13
C GLY A 157 -10.17 13.06 15.65
N ILE A 158 -9.67 11.94 16.17
CA ILE A 158 -9.70 11.63 17.62
C ILE A 158 -9.03 12.71 18.49
N PRO A 159 -7.79 13.18 18.23
CA PRO A 159 -7.19 14.25 19.02
C PRO A 159 -8.02 15.55 18.94
N LEU A 160 -8.39 15.95 17.71
CA LEU A 160 -9.09 17.20 17.47
C LEU A 160 -10.48 17.23 18.14
N PHE A 161 -11.21 16.11 18.16
CA PHE A 161 -12.53 16.00 18.81
C PHE A 161 -12.43 16.08 20.35
N LYS A 162 -11.32 15.64 20.95
CA LYS A 162 -11.13 15.73 22.42
C LYS A 162 -11.08 17.18 22.92
N LEU A 163 -10.69 18.15 22.10
CA LEU A 163 -10.72 19.57 22.46
C LEU A 163 -12.14 20.10 22.66
N ASN A 164 -13.09 19.66 21.82
CA ASN A 164 -14.45 20.17 21.87
C ASN A 164 -15.19 19.65 23.13
N LEU A 165 -15.03 18.37 23.46
CA LEU A 165 -15.73 17.73 24.58
C LEU A 165 -15.23 18.16 25.96
N ARG A 166 -13.95 18.48 26.12
CA ARG A 166 -13.38 18.89 27.43
C ARG A 166 -13.74 20.32 27.83
N SER A 167 -14.35 21.09 26.93
CA SER A 167 -14.77 22.47 27.16
C SER A 167 -16.23 22.60 27.64
N SER A 168 -17.01 21.52 27.63
CA SER A 168 -18.41 21.55 28.11
C SER A 168 -18.53 21.21 29.61
N ARG A 169 -17.41 21.20 30.35
CA ARG A 169 -17.38 21.11 31.82
C ARG A 169 -16.63 22.31 32.39
#